data_AF-A0A2V3JAI5-F1
#
_entry.id   AF-A0A2V3JAI5-F1
#
_cell.length_a   1.000
_cell.length_b   1.000
_cell.length_c   1.000
_cell.angle_alpha   90.00
_cell.angle_beta   90.00
_cell.angle_gamma   90.00
#
_symmetry.space_group_name_H-M   'P 1'
#
loop_
_entity.id
_entity.type
_entity.pdbx_description
1 polymer ?
#
loop_
_entity_poly.entity_id
_entity_poly.type
_entity_poly.pdbx_seq_one_letter_code
_entity_poly.pdbx_strand_id
1 'polypeptide(L)'
;MTAIADVELGSDLVVAGTSNREGHPIIVRVTRPINLGTKFATVEDGKFKVNFSTSEALTGEYTVEADDGESHVDTTTVNIVMPVRTQASPTPVPVSTPTPTLTPTASQEMQAHASTPTTQLENASTSTSSKLTVPGFEAVFVITALVVVVAVSVCINKRRR
;
A
#
# COMPACT_ATOMS: atom_id res chain seq x y z
N MET A 1 -21.22 -3.41 -6.05
CA MET A 1 -20.39 -2.86 -4.97
C MET A 1 -21.14 -1.73 -4.32
N THR A 2 -20.86 -1.46 -3.04
CA THR A 2 -21.39 -0.27 -2.37
C THR A 2 -20.55 0.95 -2.79
N ALA A 3 -21.18 2.12 -2.88
CA ALA A 3 -20.46 3.37 -3.14
C ALA A 3 -19.36 3.59 -2.08
N ILE A 4 -18.19 4.02 -2.53
CA ILE A 4 -17.01 4.22 -1.70
C ILE A 4 -16.75 5.72 -1.60
N ALA A 5 -16.65 6.26 -0.39
CA ALA A 5 -16.26 7.64 -0.17
C ALA A 5 -14.76 7.83 -0.36
N ASP A 6 -14.31 9.06 -0.61
CA ASP A 6 -12.90 9.40 -0.67
C ASP A 6 -12.18 9.02 0.64
N VAL A 7 -10.93 8.57 0.51
CA VAL A 7 -10.12 8.03 1.61
C VAL A 7 -8.87 8.85 1.79
N GLU A 8 -8.51 9.20 3.03
CA GLU A 8 -7.26 9.89 3.32
C GLU A 8 -6.06 8.93 3.20
N LEU A 9 -4.96 9.41 2.63
CA LEU A 9 -3.72 8.65 2.54
C LEU A 9 -3.26 8.19 3.93
N GLY A 10 -2.95 6.89 4.05
CA GLY A 10 -2.58 6.23 5.31
C GLY A 10 -3.76 5.60 6.04
N SER A 11 -5.01 5.86 5.62
CA SER A 11 -6.20 5.16 6.12
C SER A 11 -6.45 3.87 5.33
N ASP A 12 -7.24 2.95 5.90
CA ASP A 12 -7.66 1.75 5.18
C ASP A 12 -8.79 2.07 4.19
N LEU A 13 -8.59 1.68 2.92
CA LEU A 13 -9.64 1.66 1.92
C LEU A 13 -10.49 0.39 2.11
N VAL A 14 -11.73 0.57 2.53
CA VAL A 14 -12.70 -0.51 2.73
C VAL A 14 -13.53 -0.70 1.46
N VAL A 15 -13.41 -1.86 0.83
CA VAL A 15 -14.25 -2.25 -0.31
C VAL A 15 -15.27 -3.27 0.16
N ALA A 16 -16.55 -2.98 -0.05
CA ALA A 16 -17.64 -3.86 0.32
C ALA A 16 -18.70 -3.94 -0.78
N GLY A 17 -19.44 -5.04 -0.80
CA GLY A 17 -20.53 -5.24 -1.73
C GLY A 17 -21.43 -6.42 -1.35
N THR A 18 -22.40 -6.67 -2.21
CA THR A 18 -23.30 -7.81 -2.12
C THR A 18 -23.08 -8.74 -3.31
N SER A 19 -23.24 -10.03 -3.09
CA SER A 19 -23.19 -11.05 -4.13
C SER A 19 -24.13 -12.19 -3.75
N ASN A 20 -24.73 -12.86 -4.73
CA ASN A 20 -25.53 -14.07 -4.51
C ASN A 20 -24.67 -15.35 -4.58
N ARG A 21 -23.35 -15.22 -4.71
CA ARG A 21 -22.39 -16.33 -4.83
C ARG A 21 -21.86 -16.76 -3.46
N GLU A 22 -22.73 -17.27 -2.60
CA GLU A 22 -22.37 -17.68 -1.23
C GLU A 22 -21.19 -18.67 -1.22
N GLY A 23 -20.21 -18.45 -0.33
CA GLY A 23 -19.03 -19.30 -0.20
C GLY A 23 -18.00 -19.17 -1.34
N HIS A 24 -18.29 -18.38 -2.38
CA HIS A 24 -17.34 -18.14 -3.46
C HIS A 24 -16.43 -16.94 -3.16
N PRO A 25 -15.17 -16.96 -3.62
CA PRO A 25 -14.28 -15.82 -3.51
C PRO A 25 -14.61 -14.74 -4.55
N ILE A 26 -14.70 -13.50 -4.10
CA ILE A 26 -14.67 -12.30 -4.94
C ILE A 26 -13.24 -11.78 -5.01
N ILE A 27 -12.75 -11.57 -6.22
CA ILE A 27 -11.42 -11.06 -6.52
C ILE A 27 -11.52 -9.53 -6.60
N VAL A 28 -10.95 -8.85 -5.63
CA VAL A 28 -10.95 -7.38 -5.57
C VAL A 28 -9.58 -6.84 -5.96
N ARG A 29 -9.55 -5.91 -6.91
CA ARG A 29 -8.33 -5.28 -7.42
C ARG A 29 -8.46 -3.77 -7.30
N VAL A 30 -7.39 -3.11 -6.87
CA VAL A 30 -7.34 -1.65 -6.78
C VAL A 30 -6.16 -1.15 -7.59
N THR A 31 -6.45 -0.42 -8.68
CA THR A 31 -5.47 -0.05 -9.70
C THR A 31 -5.54 1.41 -10.08
N ARG A 32 -4.40 1.93 -10.56
CA ARG A 32 -4.12 3.33 -10.91
C ARG A 32 -4.24 4.28 -9.70
N PRO A 33 -3.36 5.28 -9.52
CA PRO A 33 -2.14 5.52 -10.27
C PRO A 33 -1.10 4.40 -10.09
N ILE A 34 -1.13 3.70 -8.96
CA ILE A 34 -0.34 2.48 -8.70
C ILE A 34 -1.26 1.29 -8.41
N ASN A 35 -0.72 0.08 -8.39
CA ASN A 35 -1.46 -1.13 -8.03
C ASN A 35 -1.35 -1.35 -6.50
N LEU A 36 -2.48 -1.35 -5.78
CA LEU A 36 -2.49 -1.64 -4.32
C LEU A 36 -2.62 -3.13 -4.00
N GLY A 37 -2.54 -3.98 -5.02
CA GLY A 37 -2.62 -5.43 -4.92
C GLY A 37 -3.98 -6.00 -5.32
N THR A 38 -4.08 -7.31 -5.11
CA THR A 38 -5.31 -8.09 -5.28
C THR A 38 -5.65 -8.75 -3.95
N LYS A 39 -6.91 -8.70 -3.57
CA LYS A 39 -7.43 -9.39 -2.39
C LYS A 39 -8.61 -10.27 -2.74
N PHE A 40 -8.84 -11.27 -1.91
CA PHE A 40 -9.95 -12.20 -2.05
C PHE A 40 -10.84 -12.04 -0.82
N ALA A 41 -12.16 -11.99 -1.02
CA ALA A 41 -13.12 -12.12 0.06
C ALA A 41 -14.14 -13.19 -0.28
N THR A 42 -14.37 -14.10 0.66
CA THR A 42 -15.48 -15.04 0.59
C THR A 42 -16.79 -14.28 0.79
N VAL A 43 -17.81 -14.62 0.00
CA VAL A 43 -19.16 -14.12 0.24
C VAL A 43 -19.76 -14.87 1.42
N GLU A 44 -20.15 -14.10 2.45
CA GLU A 44 -20.84 -14.57 3.65
C GLU A 44 -22.12 -13.76 3.84
N ASP A 45 -23.25 -14.45 4.01
CA ASP A 45 -24.59 -13.83 4.13
C ASP A 45 -24.89 -12.87 2.96
N GLY A 46 -24.48 -13.26 1.75
CA GLY A 46 -24.62 -12.47 0.54
C GLY A 46 -23.79 -11.19 0.50
N LYS A 47 -22.77 -11.04 1.35
CA LYS A 47 -21.92 -9.84 1.46
C LYS A 47 -20.44 -10.22 1.38
N PHE A 48 -19.61 -9.29 0.92
CA PHE A 48 -18.16 -9.41 0.97
C PHE A 48 -17.53 -8.08 1.42
N LYS A 49 -16.36 -8.17 2.06
CA LYS A 49 -15.58 -7.00 2.52
C LYS A 49 -14.08 -7.29 2.48
N VAL A 50 -13.30 -6.34 1.99
CA VAL A 50 -11.82 -6.35 2.04
C VAL A 50 -11.28 -4.97 2.40
N ASN A 51 -10.10 -4.93 3.03
CA ASN A 51 -9.40 -3.69 3.33
C ASN A 51 -8.05 -3.65 2.57
N PHE A 52 -7.78 -2.52 1.92
CA PHE A 52 -6.48 -2.20 1.32
C PHE A 52 -5.80 -1.11 2.13
N SER A 53 -4.54 -1.32 2.48
CA SER A 53 -3.74 -0.25 3.09
C SER A 53 -3.41 0.79 2.03
N THR A 54 -3.59 2.07 2.36
CA THR A 54 -3.20 3.18 1.49
C THR A 54 -1.89 3.83 1.91
N SER A 55 -1.13 3.24 2.85
CA SER A 55 0.11 3.83 3.36
C SER A 55 1.18 4.05 2.29
N GLU A 56 1.21 3.19 1.26
CA GLU A 56 2.12 3.30 0.11
C GLU A 56 1.42 3.80 -1.16
N ALA A 57 0.16 4.24 -1.05
CA ALA A 57 -0.60 4.76 -2.17
C ALA A 57 -0.08 6.15 -2.61
N LEU A 58 -0.46 6.54 -3.83
CA LEU A 58 -0.37 7.92 -4.27
C LEU A 58 -1.73 8.57 -4.12
N THR A 59 -1.79 9.89 -4.03
CA THR A 59 -3.08 10.59 -4.15
C THR A 59 -3.59 10.54 -5.57
N GLY A 60 -4.91 10.50 -5.72
CA GLY A 60 -5.59 10.56 -7.00
C GLY A 60 -6.73 9.56 -7.09
N GLU A 61 -7.27 9.42 -8.30
CA GLU A 61 -8.36 8.50 -8.60
C GLU A 61 -7.84 7.07 -8.76
N TYR A 62 -8.46 6.16 -8.01
CA TYR A 62 -8.26 4.71 -8.10
C TYR A 62 -9.48 4.04 -8.71
N THR A 63 -9.22 3.01 -9.52
CA THR A 63 -10.24 2.09 -10.02
C THR A 63 -10.27 0.85 -9.13
N VAL A 64 -11.43 0.56 -8.56
CA VAL A 64 -11.72 -0.64 -7.77
C VAL A 64 -12.54 -1.59 -8.63
N GLU A 65 -12.04 -2.80 -8.83
CA GLU A 65 -12.70 -3.89 -9.55
C GLU A 65 -13.08 -4.99 -8.56
N ALA A 66 -14.29 -5.54 -8.68
CA ALA A 66 -14.70 -6.76 -8.01
C ALA A 66 -15.17 -7.77 -9.07
N ASP A 67 -14.47 -8.90 -9.16
CA ASP A 67 -14.68 -9.96 -10.15
C ASP A 67 -15.07 -11.27 -9.45
N ASP A 68 -16.13 -11.93 -9.92
CA ASP A 68 -16.60 -13.23 -9.38
C ASP A 68 -15.89 -14.44 -10.00
N GLY A 69 -14.97 -14.23 -10.96
CA GLY A 69 -14.24 -15.27 -11.68
C GLY A 69 -15.02 -15.91 -12.83
N GLU A 70 -16.26 -15.48 -13.07
CA GLU A 70 -17.14 -15.95 -14.14
C GLU A 70 -17.47 -14.84 -15.16
N SER A 71 -16.56 -13.88 -15.32
CA SER A 71 -16.72 -12.70 -16.19
C SER A 71 -17.77 -11.69 -15.73
N HIS A 72 -18.27 -11.77 -14.49
CA HIS A 72 -19.02 -10.67 -13.90
C HIS A 72 -18.07 -9.76 -13.14
N VAL A 73 -17.84 -8.60 -13.72
CA VAL A 73 -16.98 -7.57 -13.16
C VAL A 73 -17.83 -6.36 -12.83
N ASP A 74 -17.72 -5.90 -11.59
CA ASP A 74 -18.24 -4.61 -11.17
C ASP A 74 -17.07 -3.64 -10.95
N THR A 75 -17.27 -2.36 -11.24
CA THR A 75 -16.20 -1.35 -11.19
C THR A 75 -16.69 -0.07 -10.56
N THR A 76 -15.91 0.49 -9.65
CA THR A 76 -16.15 1.81 -9.05
C THR A 76 -14.86 2.60 -8.97
N THR A 77 -14.97 3.91 -8.82
CA THR A 77 -13.82 4.79 -8.54
C THR A 77 -13.85 5.31 -7.12
N VAL A 78 -12.67 5.67 -6.60
CA VAL A 78 -12.49 6.31 -5.29
C VAL A 78 -11.27 7.22 -5.37
N ASN A 79 -11.31 8.40 -4.73
CA ASN A 79 -10.11 9.22 -4.61
C ASN A 79 -9.38 8.95 -3.30
N ILE A 80 -8.07 8.78 -3.40
CA ILE A 80 -7.18 8.86 -2.23
C ILE A 80 -6.68 10.30 -2.13
N VAL A 81 -6.94 10.96 -1.01
CA VAL A 81 -6.68 12.40 -0.80
C VAL A 81 -5.62 12.62 0.28
N MET A 82 -5.02 13.82 0.30
CA MET A 82 -4.14 14.19 1.40
C MET A 82 -4.91 14.34 2.71
N PRO A 83 -4.39 13.81 3.83
CA PRO A 83 -4.99 14.04 5.13
C PRO A 83 -4.97 15.55 5.44
N VAL A 84 -6.09 16.06 5.92
CA VAL A 84 -6.21 17.46 6.31
C VAL A 84 -5.42 17.68 7.59
N ARG A 85 -4.41 18.56 7.58
CA ARG A 85 -3.74 18.95 8.83
C ARG A 85 -4.68 19.81 9.65
N THR A 86 -5.15 19.29 10.78
CA THR A 86 -5.77 20.12 11.82
C THR A 86 -4.70 21.05 12.38
N GLN A 87 -4.84 22.35 12.14
CA GLN A 87 -3.95 23.36 12.70
C GLN A 87 -4.08 23.33 14.23
N ALA A 88 -2.96 23.10 14.93
CA ALA A 88 -2.96 23.12 16.39
C ALA A 88 -3.42 24.50 16.87
N SER A 89 -4.38 24.53 17.79
CA SER A 89 -4.77 25.76 18.49
C SER A 89 -3.54 26.36 19.17
N PRO A 90 -3.31 27.68 19.12
CA PRO A 90 -2.18 28.28 19.80
C PRO A 90 -2.26 27.96 21.30
N THR A 91 -1.19 27.39 21.85
CA THR A 91 -1.02 27.26 23.30
C THR A 91 -1.00 28.66 23.89
N PRO A 92 -1.85 29.00 24.88
CA PRO A 92 -1.78 30.30 25.54
C PRO A 92 -0.39 30.49 26.14
N VAL A 93 0.25 31.62 25.81
CA VAL A 93 1.54 32.00 26.39
C VAL A 93 1.33 32.17 27.90
N PRO A 94 2.17 31.56 28.76
CA PRO A 94 2.07 31.78 30.20
C PRO A 94 2.28 33.28 30.47
N VAL A 95 1.30 33.90 31.13
CA VAL A 95 1.43 35.26 31.66
C VAL A 95 2.44 35.18 32.80
N SER A 96 3.62 35.79 32.61
CA SER A 96 4.62 35.91 33.66
C SER A 96 4.05 36.74 34.81
N THR A 97 3.66 36.10 35.90
CA THR A 97 3.40 36.77 37.18
C THR A 97 4.67 37.52 37.58
N PRO A 98 4.62 38.82 37.95
CA PRO A 98 5.79 39.52 38.42
C PRO A 98 6.29 38.87 39.72
N THR A 99 7.49 38.30 39.68
CA THR A 99 8.21 37.79 40.85
C THR A 99 8.50 38.95 41.80
N PRO A 100 8.18 38.86 43.11
CA PRO A 100 8.63 39.86 44.07
C PRO A 100 10.17 39.84 44.13
N THR A 101 10.78 41.01 43.92
CA THR A 101 12.22 41.24 44.07
C THR A 101 12.66 40.88 45.50
N LEU A 102 13.41 39.78 45.64
CA LEU A 102 14.16 39.50 46.86
C LEU A 102 15.60 40.00 46.69
N THR A 103 15.98 40.87 47.62
CA THR A 103 17.29 41.48 47.84
C THR A 103 18.44 40.45 47.80
N PRO A 104 19.59 40.74 47.14
CA PRO A 104 20.69 39.78 47.06
C PRO A 104 21.45 39.70 48.39
N THR A 105 21.71 38.47 48.85
CA THR A 105 22.78 38.17 49.81
C THR A 105 23.74 37.19 49.17
N ALA A 106 25.02 37.50 49.28
CA ALA A 106 26.10 37.04 48.43
C ALA A 106 26.71 35.68 48.84
N SER A 107 27.33 35.09 47.81
CA SER A 107 28.58 34.30 47.82
C SER A 107 28.53 32.83 48.25
N GLN A 108 28.83 31.92 47.31
CA GLN A 108 30.05 31.09 47.36
C GLN A 108 30.33 30.35 46.04
N GLU A 109 31.55 29.82 45.97
CA GLU A 109 32.48 29.70 44.85
C GLU A 109 32.61 28.25 44.31
N MET A 110 33.04 28.14 43.04
CA MET A 110 33.57 26.95 42.31
C MET A 110 32.70 25.69 42.17
N GLN A 111 32.58 25.16 40.94
CA GLN A 111 33.57 24.20 40.39
C GLN A 111 33.18 23.75 38.97
N ALA A 112 34.15 23.77 38.06
CA ALA A 112 34.03 23.30 36.69
C ALA A 112 34.14 21.77 36.62
N HIS A 113 33.26 21.11 35.86
CA HIS A 113 33.57 19.81 35.28
C HIS A 113 33.01 19.70 33.86
N ALA A 114 33.93 19.66 32.90
CA ALA A 114 33.70 19.26 31.52
C ALA A 114 33.38 17.75 31.46
N SER A 115 32.47 17.36 30.59
CA SER A 115 32.32 15.95 30.18
C SER A 115 32.01 15.90 28.69
N THR A 116 33.01 15.44 27.96
CA THR A 116 33.04 15.07 26.55
C THR A 116 32.04 13.95 26.26
N PRO A 117 31.27 13.97 25.16
CA PRO A 117 30.67 12.77 24.63
C PRO A 117 31.57 12.19 23.54
N THR A 118 32.17 11.03 23.82
CA THR A 118 32.64 10.11 22.79
C THR A 118 31.76 8.88 22.88
N THR A 119 30.87 8.65 21.92
CA THR A 119 30.36 7.30 21.64
C THR A 119 30.01 7.15 20.17
N GLN A 120 30.77 6.26 19.57
CA GLN A 120 30.68 5.63 18.26
C GLN A 120 29.63 4.50 18.30
N LEU A 121 28.82 4.38 17.25
CA LEU A 121 28.14 3.14 16.83
C LEU A 121 27.81 3.30 15.34
N GLU A 122 28.59 2.77 14.41
CA GLU A 122 28.69 1.36 13.98
C GLU A 122 27.48 0.88 13.14
N ASN A 123 27.83 0.35 11.96
CA ASN A 123 27.06 -0.43 10.99
C ASN A 123 26.23 0.30 9.92
N ALA A 124 26.95 0.79 8.91
CA ALA A 124 26.45 0.84 7.53
C ALA A 124 26.52 -0.57 6.92
N SER A 125 25.37 -1.25 6.82
CA SER A 125 25.23 -2.42 5.95
C SER A 125 24.78 -1.96 4.56
N THR A 126 25.73 -1.86 3.64
CA THR A 126 25.49 -1.64 2.21
C THR A 126 24.74 -2.85 1.65
N SER A 127 23.45 -2.71 1.36
CA SER A 127 22.66 -3.75 0.71
C SER A 127 23.14 -3.92 -0.74
N THR A 128 23.83 -5.02 -1.01
CA THR A 128 24.18 -5.46 -2.36
C THR A 128 22.91 -5.75 -3.14
N SER A 129 22.65 -4.93 -4.16
CA SER A 129 21.63 -5.14 -5.19
C SER A 129 21.84 -6.48 -5.89
N SER A 130 21.14 -7.52 -5.44
CA SER A 130 21.12 -8.80 -6.13
C SER A 130 20.13 -8.73 -7.30
N LYS A 131 20.68 -8.71 -8.52
CA LYS A 131 19.98 -8.90 -9.78
C LYS A 131 19.30 -10.28 -9.75
N LEU A 132 18.00 -10.31 -9.45
CA LEU A 132 17.15 -11.49 -9.53
C LEU A 132 17.02 -11.93 -10.99
N THR A 133 17.89 -12.84 -11.41
CA THR A 133 17.64 -13.69 -12.58
C THR A 133 16.60 -14.71 -12.15
N VAL A 134 15.36 -14.57 -12.63
CA VAL A 134 14.26 -15.51 -12.33
C VAL A 134 14.49 -16.80 -13.13
N PRO A 135 14.75 -17.96 -12.50
CA PRO A 135 14.85 -19.21 -13.22
C PRO A 135 13.43 -19.68 -13.57
N GLY A 136 13.08 -19.75 -14.86
CA GLY A 136 11.84 -20.41 -15.29
C GLY A 136 11.07 -19.84 -16.49
N PHE A 137 11.47 -18.72 -17.10
CA PHE A 137 10.66 -18.09 -18.16
C PHE A 137 11.13 -18.33 -19.61
N GLU A 138 12.17 -19.15 -19.83
CA GLU A 138 12.69 -19.43 -21.18
C GLU A 138 12.09 -20.70 -21.84
N ALA A 139 11.33 -21.52 -21.09
CA ALA A 139 10.78 -22.77 -21.64
C ALA A 139 9.44 -22.58 -22.39
N VAL A 140 8.73 -21.47 -22.17
CA VAL A 140 7.36 -21.27 -22.71
C VAL A 140 7.36 -20.90 -24.19
N PHE A 141 8.39 -20.17 -24.66
CA PHE A 141 8.49 -19.78 -26.07
C PHE A 141 8.87 -20.96 -27.00
N VAL A 142 9.61 -21.95 -26.51
CA VAL A 142 9.97 -23.15 -27.30
C VAL A 142 8.77 -24.08 -27.50
N ILE A 143 7.94 -24.25 -26.47
CA ILE A 143 6.79 -25.17 -26.52
C ILE A 143 5.70 -24.66 -27.48
N THR A 144 5.42 -23.36 -27.47
CA THR A 144 4.42 -22.76 -28.37
C THR A 144 4.81 -22.87 -29.84
N ALA A 145 6.08 -22.63 -30.19
CA ALA A 145 6.58 -22.80 -31.55
C ALA A 145 6.48 -24.26 -32.04
N LEU A 146 6.82 -25.24 -31.20
CA LEU A 146 6.73 -26.66 -31.55
C LEU A 146 5.28 -27.09 -31.86
N VAL A 147 4.31 -26.64 -31.04
CA VAL A 147 2.89 -26.99 -31.23
C VAL A 147 2.35 -26.44 -32.55
N VAL A 148 2.73 -25.22 -32.94
CA VAL A 148 2.31 -24.62 -34.21
C VAL A 148 2.88 -25.41 -35.40
N VAL A 149 4.16 -25.80 -35.36
CA VAL A 149 4.78 -26.58 -36.45
C VAL A 149 4.11 -27.95 -36.62
N VAL A 150 3.79 -28.63 -35.53
CA VAL A 150 3.08 -29.91 -35.57
C VAL A 150 1.66 -29.73 -36.10
N ALA A 151 0.92 -28.74 -35.63
CA ALA A 151 -0.44 -28.46 -36.09
C ALA A 151 -0.47 -28.15 -37.60
N VAL A 152 0.45 -27.30 -38.08
CA VAL A 152 0.57 -26.96 -39.50
C VAL A 152 0.94 -28.19 -40.34
N SER A 153 1.88 -29.01 -39.88
CA SER A 153 2.29 -30.24 -40.58
C SER A 153 1.15 -31.24 -40.71
N VAL A 154 0.36 -31.43 -39.64
CA VAL A 154 -0.82 -32.30 -39.65
C VAL A 154 -1.91 -31.73 -40.57
N CYS A 155 -2.14 -30.41 -40.55
CA CYS A 155 -3.10 -29.76 -41.44
C CYS A 155 -2.72 -29.91 -42.92
N ILE A 156 -1.44 -29.76 -43.25
CA ILE A 156 -0.94 -29.92 -44.62
C ILE A 156 -1.07 -31.37 -45.08
N ASN A 157 -0.72 -32.35 -44.24
CA ASN A 157 -0.80 -33.76 -44.60
C ASN A 157 -2.24 -34.27 -44.75
N LYS A 158 -3.19 -33.75 -43.94
CA LYS A 158 -4.61 -34.09 -44.06
C LYS A 158 -5.26 -33.49 -45.31
N ARG A 159 -4.71 -32.41 -45.86
CA ARG A 159 -5.15 -31.81 -47.14
C ARG A 159 -4.54 -32.49 -48.38
N ARG A 160 -3.55 -33.37 -48.19
CA ARG A 160 -2.84 -34.08 -49.28
C ARG A 160 -3.24 -35.56 -49.43
N ARG A 161 -4.14 -36.07 -48.58
CA ARG A 161 -4.83 -37.35 -48.74
C ARG A 161 -6.26 -37.08 -49.16
#